data_AF-A0A1J4X887-F1
#
_entry.id   AF-A0A1J4X887-F1
#
_cell.length_a   1.000
_cell.length_b   1.000
_cell.length_c   1.000
_cell.angle_alpha   90.00
_cell.angle_beta   90.00
_cell.angle_gamma   90.00
#
_symmetry.space_group_name_H-M   'P 1'
#
loop_
_entity.id
_entity.type
_entity.pdbx_description
1 polymer ?
#
loop_
_entity_poly.entity_id
_entity_poly.type
_entity_poly.pdbx_seq_one_letter_code
_entity_poly.pdbx_strand_id
1 'polypeptide(L)' 'MNLERKRAIILQARAAARRKFASPADNPYPEGSEEHSVWLLFFTMTIGDEQRAELISGEYEASAY' A
#
# COMPACT_ATOMS: atom_id res chain seq x y z
N MET A 1 -15.30 -8.96 -10.53
CA MET A 1 -15.34 -7.46 -10.63
C MET A 1 -14.93 -6.99 -12.04
N ASN A 2 -15.40 -5.82 -12.54
CA ASN A 2 -14.94 -5.25 -13.82
C ASN A 2 -13.58 -4.53 -13.72
N LEU A 3 -12.91 -4.30 -14.85
CA LEU A 3 -11.53 -3.77 -14.86
C LEU A 3 -11.43 -2.35 -14.31
N GLU A 4 -12.38 -1.48 -14.62
CA GLU A 4 -12.39 -0.08 -14.18
C GLU A 4 -12.53 0.02 -12.66
N ARG A 5 -13.43 -0.76 -12.07
CA ARG A 5 -13.62 -0.84 -10.61
C ARG A 5 -12.37 -1.38 -9.92
N LYS A 6 -11.76 -2.43 -10.47
CA LYS A 6 -10.49 -2.97 -9.95
C LYS A 6 -9.38 -1.90 -9.96
N ARG A 7 -9.27 -1.14 -11.04
CA ARG A 7 -8.31 -0.05 -11.16
C ARG A 7 -8.55 1.05 -10.12
N ALA A 8 -9.81 1.42 -9.88
CA ALA A 8 -10.16 2.42 -8.88
C ALA A 8 -9.74 1.98 -7.46
N ILE A 9 -9.99 0.72 -7.10
CA ILE A 9 -9.60 0.15 -5.80
C ILE A 9 -8.08 0.20 -5.61
N ILE A 10 -7.32 -0.17 -6.64
CA ILE A 10 -5.85 -0.14 -6.60
C ILE A 10 -5.34 1.29 -6.34
N LEU A 11 -5.92 2.28 -7.01
CA LEU A 11 -5.55 3.68 -6.82
C LEU A 11 -5.88 4.17 -5.40
N GLN A 12 -7.04 3.79 -4.87
CA GLN A 12 -7.41 4.10 -3.49
C GLN A 12 -6.46 3.45 -2.48
N ALA A 13 -6.09 2.18 -2.67
CA ALA A 13 -5.16 1.46 -1.80
C ALA A 13 -3.78 2.14 -1.76
N ARG A 14 -3.24 2.51 -2.92
CA ARG A 14 -1.97 3.25 -3.03
C ARG A 14 -2.03 4.62 -2.37
N ALA A 15 -3.14 5.35 -2.57
CA ALA A 15 -3.33 6.66 -1.97
C ALA A 15 -3.47 6.58 -0.44
N ALA A 16 -4.11 5.52 0.07
CA ALA A 16 -4.23 5.27 1.50
C ALA A 16 -2.87 4.94 2.12
N ALA A 17 -2.09 4.03 1.52
CA ALA A 17 -0.77 3.62 2.03
C ALA A 17 0.18 4.80 2.27
N ARG A 18 0.14 5.81 1.39
CA ARG A 18 0.97 7.02 1.48
C ARG A 18 0.57 8.01 2.58
N ARG A 19 -0.55 7.79 3.26
CA ARG A 19 -0.97 8.68 4.35
C ARG A 19 -0.26 8.26 5.63
N LYS A 20 0.18 9.26 6.41
CA LYS A 20 0.71 9.01 7.75
C LYS A 20 -0.37 8.29 8.58
N PHE A 21 0.01 7.18 9.22
CA PHE A 21 -0.83 6.31 10.06
C PHE A 21 -1.83 5.41 9.33
N ALA A 22 -1.64 5.15 8.04
CA ALA A 22 -2.50 4.21 7.33
C ALA A 22 -2.29 2.77 7.82
N SER A 23 -3.38 2.09 8.14
CA SER A 23 -3.42 0.70 8.61
C SER A 23 -4.20 -0.17 7.62
N PRO A 24 -3.88 -1.48 7.52
CA PRO A 24 -4.76 -2.44 6.84
C PRO A 24 -6.21 -2.41 7.34
N ALA A 25 -6.44 -2.00 8.60
CA ALA A 25 -7.77 -1.84 9.19
C ALA A 25 -8.59 -0.69 8.56
N ASP A 26 -7.95 0.24 7.86
CA ASP A 26 -8.62 1.34 7.16
C ASP A 26 -9.23 0.91 5.80
N ASN A 27 -9.18 -0.38 5.48
CA ASN A 27 -9.77 -0.93 4.27
C ASN A 27 -11.29 -0.67 4.24
N PRO A 28 -11.82 0.11 3.29
CA PRO A 28 -13.23 0.49 3.27
C PRO A 28 -14.14 -0.62 2.73
N TYR A 29 -13.57 -1.73 2.25
CA TYR A 29 -14.32 -2.81 1.62
C TYR A 29 -14.65 -3.93 2.62
N PRO A 30 -15.85 -4.56 2.51
CA PRO A 30 -16.26 -5.63 3.41
C PRO A 30 -15.28 -6.81 3.43
N GLU A 31 -14.94 -7.31 4.60
CA GLU A 31 -14.09 -8.51 4.73
C GLU A 31 -14.67 -9.70 3.95
N GLY A 32 -13.79 -10.46 3.31
CA GLY A 32 -14.17 -11.58 2.45
C GLY A 32 -14.60 -11.20 1.02
N SER A 33 -14.74 -9.90 0.70
CA SER A 33 -15.02 -9.48 -0.67
C SER A 33 -13.76 -9.50 -1.56
N GLU A 34 -13.98 -9.62 -2.88
CA GLU A 34 -12.89 -9.52 -3.87
C GLU A 34 -12.21 -8.15 -3.78
N GLU A 35 -12.97 -7.07 -3.59
CA GLU A 35 -12.45 -5.71 -3.44
C GLU A 35 -11.57 -5.56 -2.21
N HIS A 36 -11.99 -6.15 -1.08
CA HIS A 36 -11.19 -6.13 0.15
C HIS A 36 -9.83 -6.78 -0.07
N SER A 37 -9.80 -7.94 -0.72
CA SER A 37 -8.57 -8.67 -1.01
C SER A 37 -7.66 -7.88 -1.97
N VAL A 38 -8.24 -7.27 -3.01
CA VAL A 38 -7.50 -6.43 -3.96
C VAL A 38 -6.94 -5.20 -3.26
N TRP A 39 -7.74 -4.49 -2.48
CA TRP A 39 -7.28 -3.30 -1.77
C TRP A 39 -6.14 -3.64 -0.82
N LEU A 40 -6.30 -4.68 0.00
CA LEU A 40 -5.31 -5.10 1.00
C LEU A 40 -3.98 -5.50 0.37
N LEU A 41 -4.03 -6.24 -0.74
CA LEU A 41 -2.83 -6.63 -1.49
C LEU A 41 -2.04 -5.40 -1.94
N PHE A 42 -2.70 -4.47 -2.65
CA PHE A 42 -2.00 -3.31 -3.22
C PHE A 42 -1.60 -2.27 -2.17
N PHE A 43 -2.36 -2.18 -1.07
CA PHE A 43 -1.98 -1.39 0.10
C PHE A 43 -0.66 -1.90 0.69
N THR A 44 -0.60 -3.20 1.01
CA THR A 44 0.56 -3.84 1.63
C THR A 44 1.80 -3.77 0.76
N MET A 45 1.65 -3.99 -0.55
CA MET A 45 2.75 -3.84 -1.51
C MET A 45 3.31 -2.41 -1.53
N THR A 46 2.43 -1.40 -1.45
CA THR A 46 2.86 0.01 -1.49
C THR A 46 3.65 0.37 -0.24
N ILE A 47 3.17 -0.04 0.95
CA ILE A 47 3.90 0.15 2.21
C ILE A 47 5.27 -0.53 2.16
N GLY A 48 5.33 -1.78 1.68
CA GLY A 48 6.59 -2.54 1.59
C GLY A 48 7.61 -1.90 0.66
N ASP A 49 7.18 -1.33 -0.47
CA ASP A 49 8.07 -0.60 -1.37
C ASP A 49 8.60 0.71 -0.74
N GLU A 50 7.78 1.43 0.02
CA GLU A 50 8.21 2.65 0.73
C GLU A 50 9.21 2.33 1.83
N GLN A 51 8.96 1.29 2.64
CA GLN A 51 9.90 0.83 3.65
C GLN A 51 11.23 0.37 3.04
N ARG A 52 11.20 -0.31 1.88
CA ARG A 52 12.42 -0.69 1.18
C ARG A 52 13.21 0.54 0.71
N ALA A 53 12.54 1.56 0.20
CA ALA A 53 13.19 2.79 -0.23
C ALA A 53 13.87 3.51 0.95
N GLU A 54 13.19 3.59 2.10
CA GLU A 54 13.76 4.16 3.33
C GLU A 54 14.97 3.36 3.83
N LEU A 55 14.90 2.03 3.80
CA LEU A 55 16.02 1.16 4.18
C LEU A 55 17.26 1.43 3.33
N ILE A 56 17.09 1.45 2.00
CA ILE A 56 18.19 1.71 1.06
C ILE A 56 18.80 3.10 1.29
N SER A 57 17.96 4.11 1.53
CA SER A 57 18.43 5.48 1.82
C SER A 57 19.26 5.51 3.10
N GLY A 58 18.79 4.87 4.17
CA GLY A 58 19.50 4.79 5.45
C GLY A 58 20.83 4.04 5.35
N GLU A 59 20.88 2.94 4.60
CA GLU A 59 22.12 2.19 4.35
C GLU A 59 23.16 3.03 3.60
N TYR A 60 22.72 3.80 2.61
CA TYR A 60 23.58 4.71 1.86
C TYR A 60 24.13 5.83 2.75
N GLU A 61 23.28 6.47 3.55
CA GLU A 61 23.68 7.52 4.49
C GLU A 61 24.68 6.99 5.54
N ALA A 62 24.45 5.79 6.09
CA ALA A 62 25.34 5.19 7.07
C ALA A 62 26.73 4.82 6.49
N SER A 63 26.78 4.44 5.21
CA SER A 63 28.04 4.05 4.55
C SER A 63 28.90 5.24 4.09
N ALA A 64 28.36 6.46 4.15
CA ALA A 64 29.08 7.69 3.80
C ALA A 64 29.89 8.29 4.97
N TYR A 65 29.76 7.71 6.17
CA TYR A 65 30.52 8.05 7.39
C TYR A 65 31.55 6.98 7.72
#